data_AF-A0A440WE94-F1
#
_entry.id   AF-A0A440WE94-F1
#
_cell.length_a   1.000
_cell.length_b   1.000
_cell.length_c   1.000
_cell.angle_alpha   90.00
_cell.angle_beta   90.00
_cell.angle_gamma   90.00
#
_symmetry.space_group_name_H-M   'P 1'
#
loop_
_entity.id
_entity.type
_entity.pdbx_description
1 polymer ?
#
loop_
_entity_poly.entity_id
_entity_poly.type
_entity_poly.pdbx_seq_one_letter_code
_entity_poly.pdbx_strand_id
1 'polypeptide(L)'
;MSRPVRDIVAECLRRERYGLIRPLWADADDDSREEVRRRADHLIRLLSDYGVDLVQRDVTPPAPLTSQTIIANQVVGQSDTMREVRAVDGKFAIVAIKAGSETVEQAFTLNEAMLNEALVLAGDPAAKTIKDLGRQLAATAAIYRLNAAGLGGGK
;
A
#
# COMPACT_ATOMS: atom_id res chain seq x y z
N MET A 1 9.32 -26.18 -4.40
CA MET A 1 8.09 -26.33 -5.21
C MET A 1 7.59 -24.94 -5.56
N SER A 2 7.38 -24.63 -6.84
CA SER A 2 6.80 -23.32 -7.19
C SER A 2 5.33 -23.30 -6.75
N ARG A 3 4.87 -22.16 -6.23
CA ARG A 3 3.46 -21.98 -5.86
C ARG A 3 2.59 -22.02 -7.12
N PRO A 4 1.37 -22.60 -7.06
CA PRO A 4 0.44 -22.56 -8.19
C PRO A 4 0.12 -21.13 -8.65
N VAL A 5 -0.03 -20.90 -9.95
CA VAL A 5 -0.41 -19.59 -10.52
C VAL A 5 -1.69 -19.05 -9.86
N ARG A 6 -2.68 -19.91 -9.61
CA ARG A 6 -3.91 -19.60 -8.86
C ARG A 6 -3.63 -18.91 -7.53
N ASP A 7 -2.69 -19.44 -6.75
CA ASP A 7 -2.34 -18.90 -5.43
C ASP A 7 -1.58 -17.57 -5.52
N ILE A 8 -0.78 -17.41 -6.57
CA ILE A 8 -0.05 -16.16 -6.81
C ILE A 8 -1.03 -15.07 -7.20
N VAL A 9 -1.92 -15.34 -8.16
CA VAL A 9 -2.95 -14.40 -8.61
C VAL A 9 -3.91 -14.05 -7.47
N ALA A 10 -4.34 -15.03 -6.68
CA ALA A 10 -5.18 -14.80 -5.51
C ALA A 10 -4.50 -13.88 -4.50
N GLU A 11 -3.24 -14.15 -4.15
CA GLU A 11 -2.50 -13.25 -3.26
C GLU A 11 -2.35 -11.85 -3.85
N CYS A 12 -2.06 -11.72 -5.15
CA CYS A 12 -1.98 -10.42 -5.83
C CYS A 12 -3.32 -9.67 -5.78
N LEU A 13 -4.46 -10.33 -6.00
CA LEU A 13 -5.79 -9.71 -5.89
C LEU A 13 -6.11 -9.26 -4.45
N ARG A 14 -5.65 -10.01 -3.45
CA ARG A 14 -5.77 -9.60 -2.04
C ARG A 14 -4.92 -8.37 -1.76
N ARG A 15 -3.67 -8.37 -2.24
CA ARG A 15 -2.72 -7.25 -2.05
C ARG A 15 -3.12 -6.00 -2.81
N GLU A 16 -3.70 -6.15 -3.99
CA GLU A 16 -4.24 -5.03 -4.76
C GLU A 16 -5.35 -4.33 -3.99
N ARG A 17 -6.27 -5.12 -3.38
CA ARG A 17 -7.39 -4.56 -2.62
C ARG A 17 -7.00 -3.99 -1.27
N TYR A 18 -6.11 -4.66 -0.53
CA TYR A 18 -5.87 -4.38 0.88
C TYR A 18 -4.44 -3.95 1.20
N GLY A 19 -3.52 -4.01 0.24
CA GLY A 19 -2.10 -3.91 0.53
C GLY A 19 -1.52 -5.14 1.23
N LEU A 20 -0.37 -4.97 1.86
CA LEU A 20 0.32 -6.06 2.58
C LEU A 20 -0.27 -6.23 3.98
N ILE A 21 -1.30 -7.07 4.11
CA ILE A 21 -2.02 -7.31 5.37
C ILE A 21 -1.77 -8.71 5.95
N ARG A 22 -1.75 -8.80 7.29
CA ARG A 22 -1.66 -10.06 8.04
C ARG A 22 -3.04 -10.75 8.15
N PRO A 23 -3.12 -12.08 8.26
CA PRO A 23 -2.00 -13.03 8.09
C PRO A 23 -1.44 -12.95 6.67
N LEU A 24 -0.14 -13.22 6.51
CA LEU A 24 0.45 -13.32 5.17
C LEU A 24 -0.17 -14.50 4.44
N TRP A 25 -0.06 -14.55 3.11
CA TRP A 25 -0.64 -15.66 2.34
C TRP A 25 -0.19 -17.01 2.88
N ALA A 26 1.11 -17.17 3.18
CA ALA A 26 1.69 -18.39 3.74
C ALA A 26 1.16 -18.77 5.14
N ASP A 27 0.62 -17.79 5.88
CA ASP A 27 0.13 -17.95 7.25
C ASP A 27 -1.40 -18.04 7.32
N ALA A 28 -2.11 -17.66 6.24
CA ALA A 28 -3.57 -17.74 6.18
C ALA A 28 -4.07 -19.18 6.15
N ASP A 29 -5.21 -19.45 6.80
CA ASP A 29 -5.90 -20.72 6.73
C ASP A 29 -6.47 -20.98 5.33
N ASP A 30 -6.81 -22.24 5.04
CA ASP A 30 -7.21 -22.65 3.69
C ASP A 30 -8.57 -22.07 3.27
N ASP A 31 -9.50 -21.91 4.20
CA ASP A 31 -10.82 -21.34 3.93
C ASP A 31 -10.70 -19.87 3.50
N SER A 32 -9.91 -19.09 4.25
CA SER A 32 -9.58 -17.70 3.92
C SER A 32 -8.88 -17.57 2.56
N ARG A 33 -7.99 -18.52 2.22
CA ARG A 33 -7.34 -18.54 0.89
C ARG A 33 -8.34 -18.87 -0.20
N GLU A 34 -9.23 -19.83 0.03
CA GLU A 34 -10.20 -20.31 -0.96
C GLU A 34 -11.21 -19.23 -1.37
N GLU A 35 -11.62 -18.35 -0.45
CA GLU A 35 -12.46 -17.19 -0.81
C GLU A 35 -11.81 -16.32 -1.89
N VAL A 36 -10.52 -16.04 -1.75
CA VAL A 36 -9.77 -15.23 -2.71
C VAL A 36 -9.43 -16.01 -3.98
N ARG A 37 -9.13 -17.31 -3.86
CA ARG A 37 -8.84 -18.19 -4.99
C ARG A 37 -10.03 -18.27 -5.96
N ARG A 38 -11.27 -18.32 -5.48
CA ARG A 38 -12.46 -18.28 -6.35
C ARG A 38 -12.52 -17.03 -7.23
N ARG A 39 -12.11 -15.88 -6.68
CA ARG A 39 -12.00 -14.62 -7.45
C ARG A 39 -10.86 -14.69 -8.46
N ALA A 40 -9.74 -15.29 -8.10
CA ALA A 40 -8.63 -15.53 -9.01
C ALA A 40 -9.03 -16.45 -10.18
N ASP A 41 -9.74 -17.55 -9.89
CA ASP A 41 -10.22 -18.48 -10.92
C ASP A 41 -11.20 -17.82 -11.89
N HIS A 42 -12.06 -16.94 -11.39
CA HIS A 42 -12.95 -16.15 -12.23
C HIS A 42 -12.16 -15.21 -13.15
N LEU A 43 -11.16 -14.48 -12.61
CA LEU A 43 -10.31 -13.61 -13.42
C LEU A 43 -9.52 -14.39 -14.48
N ILE A 44 -8.93 -15.53 -14.10
CA ILE A 44 -8.18 -16.39 -15.02
C ILE A 44 -9.06 -16.85 -16.18
N ARG A 45 -10.30 -17.28 -15.89
CA ARG A 45 -11.27 -17.66 -16.93
C ARG A 45 -11.61 -16.49 -17.86
N LEU A 46 -11.91 -15.32 -17.30
CA LEU A 46 -12.17 -14.12 -18.09
C LEU A 46 -11.00 -13.79 -19.02
N LEU A 47 -9.76 -13.79 -18.52
CA LEU A 47 -8.58 -13.53 -19.33
C LEU A 47 -8.44 -14.56 -20.46
N SER A 48 -8.66 -15.84 -20.15
CA SER A 48 -8.65 -16.92 -21.15
C SER A 48 -9.71 -16.73 -22.23
N ASP A 49 -10.91 -16.26 -21.89
CA ASP A 49 -11.97 -15.97 -22.88
C ASP A 49 -11.54 -14.89 -23.89
N TYR A 50 -10.64 -14.00 -23.49
CA TYR A 50 -10.03 -12.98 -24.34
C TYR A 50 -8.66 -13.39 -24.93
N GLY A 51 -8.27 -14.67 -24.81
CA GLY A 51 -7.01 -15.18 -25.35
C GLY A 51 -5.76 -14.73 -24.58
N VAL A 52 -5.90 -14.39 -23.30
CA VAL A 52 -4.80 -13.98 -22.42
C VAL A 52 -4.49 -15.10 -21.43
N ASP A 53 -3.27 -15.64 -21.52
CA ASP A 53 -2.76 -16.65 -20.59
C ASP A 53 -1.85 -16.04 -19.51
N LEU A 54 -2.02 -16.50 -18.27
CA LEU A 54 -1.15 -16.15 -17.15
C LEU A 54 -0.12 -17.25 -16.91
N VAL A 55 1.16 -16.93 -17.10
CA VAL A 55 2.28 -17.85 -16.88
C VAL A 55 3.19 -17.36 -15.77
N GLN A 56 3.61 -18.29 -14.89
CA GLN A 56 4.67 -18.00 -13.93
C GLN A 56 6.01 -18.02 -14.66
N ARG A 57 6.79 -16.94 -14.53
CA ARG A 57 8.15 -16.84 -15.04
C ARG A 57 9.11 -16.65 -13.87
N ASP A 58 10.40 -16.90 -14.11
CA ASP A 58 11.43 -16.50 -13.15
C ASP A 58 11.40 -14.98 -12.99
N VAL A 59 11.13 -14.54 -11.77
CA VAL A 59 11.04 -13.12 -11.43
C VAL A 59 12.40 -12.67 -10.94
N THR A 60 13.08 -11.84 -11.71
CA THR A 60 14.11 -10.97 -11.16
C THR A 60 13.39 -9.98 -10.25
N PRO A 61 13.76 -9.87 -8.95
CA PRO A 61 13.18 -8.85 -8.09
C PRO A 61 13.30 -7.49 -8.79
N PRO A 62 12.23 -6.66 -8.79
CA PRO A 62 12.34 -5.32 -9.32
C PRO A 62 13.52 -4.62 -8.62
N ALA A 63 14.28 -3.83 -9.39
CA ALA A 63 15.37 -3.05 -8.83
C ALA A 63 14.86 -2.31 -7.59
N PRO A 64 15.64 -2.27 -6.49
CA PRO A 64 15.23 -1.53 -5.30
C PRO A 64 14.94 -0.09 -5.70
N LEU A 65 13.93 0.51 -5.07
CA LEU A 65 13.58 1.90 -5.32
C LEU A 65 14.82 2.77 -5.12
N THR A 66 15.09 3.61 -6.11
CA THR A 66 16.25 4.52 -6.11
C THR A 66 15.99 5.80 -5.32
N SER A 67 14.75 6.00 -4.85
CA SER A 67 14.31 7.17 -4.09
C SER A 67 13.56 6.74 -2.84
N GLN A 68 13.75 7.53 -1.77
CA GLN A 68 12.93 7.44 -0.56
C GLN A 68 11.55 8.06 -0.75
N THR A 69 11.35 8.84 -1.82
CA THR A 69 10.06 9.44 -2.19
C THR A 69 9.15 8.40 -2.84
N ILE A 70 8.00 8.20 -2.22
CA ILE A 70 6.95 7.26 -2.66
C ILE A 70 6.01 7.96 -3.65
N ILE A 71 5.56 9.16 -3.28
CA ILE A 71 4.75 10.02 -4.15
C ILE A 71 5.09 11.48 -3.85
N ALA A 72 5.05 12.33 -4.88
CA ALA A 72 5.23 13.77 -4.78
C ALA A 72 4.11 14.46 -5.55
N ASN A 73 3.40 15.38 -4.91
CA ASN A 73 2.32 16.14 -5.54
C ASN A 73 2.50 17.64 -5.28
N GLN A 74 2.24 18.46 -6.28
CA GLN A 74 2.14 19.91 -6.09
C GLN A 74 0.92 20.25 -5.24
N VAL A 75 1.06 21.21 -4.34
CA VAL A 75 -0.05 21.71 -3.53
C VAL A 75 -0.89 22.65 -4.40
N VAL A 76 -2.18 22.33 -4.55
CA VAL A 76 -3.11 23.17 -5.32
C VAL A 76 -3.11 24.60 -4.77
N GLY A 77 -2.88 25.57 -5.66
CA GLY A 77 -2.82 26.99 -5.30
C GLY A 77 -1.48 27.45 -4.71
N GLN A 78 -0.47 26.56 -4.56
CA GLN A 78 0.88 26.90 -4.10
C GLN A 78 1.91 26.30 -5.06
N SER A 79 2.22 27.04 -6.13
CA SER A 79 3.06 26.54 -7.23
C SER A 79 4.50 26.22 -6.82
N ASP A 80 4.98 26.82 -5.74
CA ASP A 80 6.31 26.65 -5.16
C ASP A 80 6.39 25.54 -4.11
N THR A 81 5.29 24.84 -3.85
CA THR A 81 5.16 23.89 -2.75
C THR A 81 4.78 22.50 -3.26
N MET A 82 5.65 21.53 -2.97
CA MET A 82 5.40 20.11 -3.16
C MET A 82 5.11 19.46 -1.81
N ARG A 83 4.31 18.39 -1.83
CA ARG A 83 4.18 17.46 -0.71
C ARG A 83 4.59 16.08 -1.15
N GLU A 84 5.52 15.51 -0.39
CA GLU A 84 6.06 14.19 -0.61
C GLU A 84 5.66 13.25 0.52
N VAL A 85 5.38 12.00 0.17
CA VAL A 85 5.40 10.90 1.13
C VAL A 85 6.73 10.20 0.98
N ARG A 86 7.48 10.08 2.07
CA ARG A 86 8.81 9.45 2.08
C ARG A 86 8.88 8.33 3.11
N ALA A 87 9.71 7.33 2.83
CA ALA A 87 10.22 6.44 3.86
C ALA A 87 11.43 7.09 4.55
N VAL A 88 11.41 7.19 5.87
CA VAL A 88 12.48 7.84 6.68
C VAL A 88 12.64 7.06 7.98
N ASP A 89 13.85 6.58 8.27
CA ASP A 89 14.22 5.91 9.53
C ASP A 89 13.24 4.83 10.01
N GLY A 90 12.79 3.96 9.10
CA GLY A 90 11.83 2.89 9.44
C GLY A 90 10.43 3.41 9.76
N LYS A 91 10.09 4.61 9.30
CA LYS A 91 8.76 5.24 9.37
C LYS A 91 8.40 5.84 8.02
N PHE A 92 7.22 6.45 7.96
CA PHE A 92 6.78 7.27 6.85
C PHE A 92 6.69 8.72 7.31
N ALA A 93 7.04 9.64 6.41
CA ALA A 93 6.95 11.08 6.64
C ALA A 93 6.17 11.74 5.51
N ILE A 94 5.34 12.72 5.85
CA ILE A 94 4.81 13.69 4.91
C ILE A 94 5.69 14.92 5.01
N VAL A 95 6.37 15.24 3.92
CA VAL A 95 7.34 16.33 3.84
C VAL A 95 6.78 17.39 2.90
N ALA A 96 6.68 18.62 3.37
CA ALA A 96 6.48 19.77 2.51
C ALA A 96 7.84 20.26 2.01
N ILE A 97 7.95 20.49 0.71
CA ILE A 97 9.10 21.13 0.08
C ILE A 97 8.62 22.45 -0.47
N LYS A 98 9.08 23.55 0.12
CA LYS A 98 8.73 24.89 -0.32
C LYS A 98 9.97 25.64 -0.75
N ALA A 99 10.03 26.02 -2.03
CA ALA A 99 11.20 26.70 -2.61
C ALA A 99 12.54 25.99 -2.29
N GLY A 100 12.54 24.64 -2.29
CA GLY A 100 13.71 23.81 -1.97
C GLY A 100 13.99 23.60 -0.48
N SER A 101 13.25 24.25 0.41
CA SER A 101 13.34 24.00 1.86
C SER A 101 12.37 22.89 2.28
N GLU A 102 12.88 21.93 3.04
CA GLU A 102 12.11 20.77 3.49
C GLU A 102 11.58 20.96 4.91
N THR A 103 10.34 20.53 5.15
CA THR A 103 9.74 20.50 6.49
C THR A 103 8.94 19.22 6.64
N VAL A 104 9.30 18.41 7.65
CA VAL A 104 8.51 17.24 8.03
C VAL A 104 7.24 17.72 8.72
N GLU A 105 6.11 17.60 8.04
CA GLU A 105 4.81 18.01 8.57
C GLU A 105 4.19 16.93 9.48
N GLN A 106 4.48 15.67 9.18
CA GLN A 106 3.99 14.53 9.93
C GLN A 106 4.94 13.34 9.77
N ALA A 107 5.14 12.57 10.84
CA ALA A 107 5.85 11.29 10.81
C ALA A 107 4.98 10.23 11.50
N PHE A 108 4.93 9.03 10.93
CA PHE A 108 4.05 7.95 11.41
C PHE A 108 4.51 6.57 10.96
N THR A 109 4.01 5.54 11.63
CA THR A 109 4.09 4.13 11.22
C THR A 109 2.79 3.68 10.56
N LEU A 110 2.84 2.64 9.73
CA LEU A 110 1.61 2.05 9.18
C LEU A 110 0.66 1.54 10.27
N ASN A 111 1.20 1.02 11.37
CA ASN A 111 0.39 0.56 12.49
C ASN A 111 -0.42 1.71 13.12
N GLU A 112 0.23 2.87 13.37
CA GLU A 112 -0.48 4.06 13.87
C GLU A 112 -1.57 4.52 12.88
N ALA A 113 -1.25 4.53 11.58
CA ALA A 113 -2.23 4.91 10.57
C ALA A 113 -3.43 3.95 10.52
N MET A 114 -3.21 2.63 10.66
CA MET A 114 -4.27 1.62 10.71
C MET A 114 -5.16 1.75 11.95
N LEU A 115 -4.57 2.04 13.12
CA LEU A 115 -5.34 2.33 14.33
C LEU A 115 -6.23 3.56 14.14
N ASN A 116 -5.69 4.61 13.50
CA ASN A 116 -6.44 5.82 13.24
C ASN A 116 -7.53 5.61 12.18
N GLU A 117 -7.28 4.78 11.16
CA GLU A 117 -8.29 4.37 10.19
C GLU A 117 -9.46 3.63 10.86
N ALA A 118 -9.18 2.75 11.82
CA ALA A 118 -10.21 2.07 12.60
C ALA A 118 -11.08 3.05 13.41
N LEU A 119 -10.48 4.10 14.00
CA LEU A 119 -11.25 5.15 14.69
C LEU A 119 -12.20 5.87 13.72
N VAL A 120 -11.72 6.21 12.51
CA VAL A 120 -12.57 6.85 11.49
C VAL A 120 -13.71 5.92 11.07
N LEU A 121 -13.42 4.65 10.81
CA LEU A 121 -14.40 3.66 10.40
C LEU A 121 -15.47 3.41 11.47
N ALA A 122 -15.07 3.42 12.75
CA ALA A 122 -15.98 3.28 13.89
C ALA A 122 -16.80 4.54 14.18
N GLY A 123 -16.52 5.67 13.50
CA GLY A 123 -17.13 6.96 13.82
C GLY A 123 -16.72 7.50 15.19
N ASP A 124 -15.58 7.07 15.71
CA ASP A 124 -15.10 7.45 17.04
C ASP A 124 -14.75 8.96 17.08
N PRO A 125 -15.28 9.74 18.05
CA PRO A 125 -14.95 11.16 18.19
C PRO A 125 -13.45 11.45 18.32
N ALA A 126 -12.65 10.52 18.85
CA ALA A 126 -11.21 10.67 18.97
C ALA A 126 -10.54 10.93 17.61
N ALA A 127 -11.09 10.39 16.50
CA ALA A 127 -10.57 10.63 15.16
C ALA A 127 -10.52 12.14 14.81
N LYS A 128 -11.48 12.93 15.29
CA LYS A 128 -11.56 14.38 15.03
C LYS A 128 -10.47 15.18 15.73
N THR A 129 -9.85 14.61 16.75
CA THR A 129 -8.77 15.26 17.51
C THR A 129 -7.38 15.02 16.90
N ILE A 130 -7.26 14.08 15.95
CA ILE A 130 -5.99 13.76 15.32
C ILE A 130 -5.71 14.78 14.22
N LYS A 131 -4.71 15.62 14.46
CA LYS A 131 -4.26 16.64 13.51
C LYS A 131 -3.89 15.99 12.18
N ASP A 132 -4.38 16.58 11.08
CA ASP A 132 -4.07 16.19 9.71
C ASP A 132 -4.37 14.70 9.39
N LEU A 133 -5.30 14.06 10.12
CA LEU A 133 -5.64 12.65 9.92
C LEU A 133 -5.99 12.30 8.48
N GLY A 134 -6.79 13.14 7.79
CA GLY A 134 -7.11 12.92 6.38
C GLY A 134 -5.87 12.83 5.48
N ARG A 135 -4.81 13.59 5.80
CA ARG A 135 -3.54 13.57 5.06
C ARG A 135 -2.77 12.27 5.34
N GLN A 136 -2.74 11.84 6.59
CA GLN A 136 -2.15 10.56 6.98
C GLN A 136 -2.82 9.38 6.28
N LEU A 137 -4.16 9.35 6.22
CA LEU A 137 -4.91 8.29 5.55
C LEU A 137 -4.70 8.31 4.03
N ALA A 138 -4.66 9.50 3.41
CA ALA A 138 -4.33 9.63 2.00
C ALA A 138 -2.90 9.15 1.67
N ALA A 139 -1.93 9.47 2.53
CA ALA A 139 -0.56 8.97 2.40
C ALA A 139 -0.51 7.43 2.54
N THR A 140 -1.25 6.87 3.50
CA THR A 140 -1.36 5.42 3.71
C THR A 140 -1.95 4.71 2.49
N ALA A 141 -3.01 5.28 1.90
CA ALA A 141 -3.59 4.78 0.66
C ALA A 141 -2.58 4.79 -0.50
N ALA A 142 -1.76 5.85 -0.63
CA ALA A 142 -0.71 5.92 -1.64
C ALA A 142 0.40 4.89 -1.40
N ILE A 143 0.84 4.70 -0.15
CA ILE A 143 1.85 3.70 0.23
C ILE A 143 1.40 2.30 -0.18
N TYR A 144 0.15 1.92 0.08
CA TYR A 144 -0.38 0.62 -0.33
C TYR A 144 -0.59 0.51 -1.84
N ARG A 145 -1.16 1.54 -2.48
CA ARG A 145 -1.37 1.56 -3.95
C ARG A 145 -0.07 1.39 -4.74
N LEU A 146 1.03 1.93 -4.21
CA LEU A 146 2.35 1.86 -4.84
C LEU A 146 3.22 0.72 -4.30
N ASN A 147 2.64 -0.19 -3.50
CA ASN A 147 3.35 -1.33 -2.90
C ASN A 147 4.63 -0.93 -2.13
N ALA A 148 4.60 0.24 -1.46
CA ALA A 148 5.72 0.83 -0.75
C ALA A 148 5.72 0.52 0.76
N ALA A 149 4.79 -0.31 1.24
CA ALA A 149 4.62 -0.60 2.67
C ALA A 149 5.89 -1.18 3.33
N GLY A 150 6.69 -1.94 2.57
CA GLY A 150 7.94 -2.53 3.06
C GLY A 150 9.09 -1.53 3.26
N LEU A 151 8.96 -0.27 2.82
CA LEU A 151 10.04 0.73 2.94
C LEU A 151 10.13 1.34 4.35
N GLY A 152 9.00 1.48 5.04
CA GLY A 152 8.95 2.04 6.39
C GLY A 152 9.18 0.99 7.49
N GLY A 153 10.05 0.01 7.26
CA GLY A 153 10.47 -0.94 8.31
C GLY A 153 9.47 -2.02 8.71
N GLY A 154 8.29 -2.11 8.08
CA GLY A 154 7.33 -3.19 8.33
C GLY A 154 7.72 -4.49 7.62
N LYS A 155 8.33 -5.42 8.36
CA LYS A 155 8.35 -6.86 8.00
C LYS A 155 7.36 -7.61 8.87
#